data_AF-A0AB32WUF2-F1
#
_entry.id   AF-A0AB32WUF2-F1
#
_cell.length_a   1.000
_cell.length_b   1.000
_cell.length_c   1.000
_cell.angle_alpha   90.00
_cell.angle_beta   90.00
_cell.angle_gamma   90.00
#
_symmetry.space_group_name_H-M   'P 1'
#
loop_
_entity.id
_entity.type
_entity.pdbx_description
1 polymer ?
#
loop_
_entity_poly.entity_id
_entity_poly.type
_entity_poly.pdbx_seq_one_letter_code
_entity_poly.pdbx_strand_id
1 'polypeptide(L)'
;MENFTMVFALNLSHNSLTGLIPQALSHLVQIESLELSYNNLNGHILLELVKLHFLAFFNVPYNNLSGKTPKRIAQFGTFDESSYMGNPFLCGPQLQKNCSTIEPSFTPKALIGNRGDSGLIDMDVFYVSFIVFYIIVLLAIAVVLYIYPYSRQAWFYHIETGITSCYYFVVDNLPRELHYGNM
;
A
#
# COMPACT_ATOMS: atom_id res chain seq x y z
N MET A 1 -23.71 23.62 24.84
CA MET A 1 -22.84 24.74 24.42
C MET A 1 -22.24 24.33 23.09
N GLU A 2 -22.85 24.74 21.99
CA GLU A 2 -22.32 24.47 20.64
C GLU A 2 -21.13 25.40 20.42
N ASN A 3 -19.93 24.82 20.46
CA ASN A 3 -18.70 25.55 20.23
C ASN A 3 -18.62 25.87 18.74
N PHE A 4 -18.89 27.13 18.37
CA PHE A 4 -18.74 27.65 17.03
C PHE A 4 -17.26 27.76 16.68
N THR A 5 -16.62 26.62 16.44
CA THR A 5 -15.25 26.58 15.92
C THR A 5 -15.25 27.20 14.52
N MET A 6 -14.72 28.42 14.44
CA MET A 6 -14.48 29.19 13.22
C MET A 6 -13.31 28.56 12.45
N VAL A 7 -13.51 27.33 11.98
CA VAL A 7 -12.54 26.59 11.18
C VAL A 7 -13.01 26.66 9.73
N PHE A 8 -12.27 27.41 8.92
CA PHE A 8 -12.50 27.52 7.48
C PHE A 8 -11.72 26.47 6.68
N ALA A 9 -10.55 26.06 7.17
CA ALA A 9 -9.73 25.06 6.50
C ALA A 9 -9.14 24.09 7.53
N LEU A 10 -9.28 22.80 7.24
CA LEU A 10 -8.70 21.72 8.03
C LEU A 10 -7.91 20.81 7.08
N ASN A 11 -6.58 20.86 7.21
CA ASN A 11 -5.68 19.96 6.50
C ASN A 11 -5.02 19.00 7.50
N LEU A 12 -5.35 17.72 7.36
CA LEU A 12 -4.79 16.61 8.13
C LEU A 12 -4.12 15.58 7.21
N SER A 13 -3.83 15.94 5.95
CA SER A 13 -3.24 15.03 4.98
C SER A 13 -1.83 14.58 5.37
N HIS A 14 -1.38 13.46 4.80
CA HIS A 14 -0.03 12.91 4.97
C HIS A 14 0.32 12.62 6.44
N ASN A 15 -0.62 11.99 7.14
CA ASN A 15 -0.43 11.52 8.50
C ASN A 15 -0.66 10.00 8.58
N SER A 16 -0.51 9.44 9.78
CA SER A 16 -0.85 8.05 10.08
C SER A 16 -2.17 7.94 10.85
N LEU A 17 -3.12 8.86 10.60
CA LEU A 17 -4.42 8.83 11.28
C LEU A 17 -5.16 7.55 10.96
N THR A 18 -5.75 6.93 11.98
CA THR A 18 -6.49 5.66 11.88
C THR A 18 -7.89 5.84 12.46
N GLY A 19 -8.76 4.86 12.20
CA GLY A 19 -10.13 4.88 12.68
C GLY A 19 -11.07 5.67 11.78
N LEU A 20 -12.26 5.97 12.32
CA LEU A 20 -13.37 6.56 11.58
C LEU A 20 -13.20 8.08 11.43
N ILE A 21 -13.75 8.64 10.36
CA ILE A 21 -13.98 10.09 10.26
C ILE A 21 -15.01 10.48 11.35
N PRO A 22 -14.66 11.35 12.32
CA PRO A 22 -15.53 11.63 13.44
C PRO A 22 -16.73 12.49 13.02
N GLN A 23 -17.91 12.16 13.54
CA GLN A 23 -19.14 12.92 13.26
C GLN A 23 -19.04 14.39 13.63
N ALA A 24 -18.21 14.75 14.60
CA ALA A 24 -17.97 16.14 15.00
C ALA A 24 -17.54 17.05 13.82
N LEU A 25 -16.96 16.51 12.74
CA LEU A 25 -16.62 17.31 11.55
C LEU A 25 -17.86 17.87 10.84
N SER A 26 -19.05 17.26 10.98
CA SER A 26 -20.28 17.82 10.42
C SER A 26 -20.76 19.08 11.14
N HIS A 27 -20.22 19.39 12.33
CA HIS A 27 -20.54 20.60 13.08
C HIS A 27 -19.69 21.81 12.65
N LEU A 28 -18.67 21.62 11.81
CA LEU A 28 -17.83 22.71 11.30
C LEU A 28 -18.53 23.44 10.15
N VAL A 29 -19.68 24.04 10.43
CA VAL A 29 -20.59 24.59 9.40
C VAL A 29 -19.98 25.70 8.53
N GLN A 30 -18.89 26.34 8.98
CA GLN A 30 -18.16 27.38 8.24
C GLN A 30 -16.97 26.84 7.42
N ILE A 31 -16.74 25.52 7.41
CA ILE A 31 -15.57 24.95 6.73
C ILE A 31 -15.70 25.05 5.22
N GLU A 32 -14.63 25.50 4.59
CA GLU A 32 -14.45 25.68 3.15
C GLU A 32 -13.50 24.64 2.56
N SER A 33 -12.54 24.15 3.33
CA SER A 33 -11.56 23.16 2.88
C SER A 33 -11.36 22.05 3.91
N LEU A 34 -11.56 20.79 3.50
CA LEU A 34 -11.34 19.59 4.29
C LEU A 34 -10.44 18.61 3.52
N GLU A 35 -9.20 18.49 3.96
CA GLU A 35 -8.16 17.68 3.31
C GLU A 35 -7.68 16.57 4.27
N LEU A 36 -8.04 15.33 3.96
CA LEU A 36 -7.79 14.13 4.78
C LEU A 36 -6.98 13.06 4.02
N SER A 37 -6.42 13.39 2.86
CA SER A 37 -5.70 12.44 2.00
C SER A 37 -4.47 11.81 2.66
N TYR A 38 -4.02 10.68 2.13
CA TYR A 38 -2.80 9.99 2.58
C TYR A 38 -2.79 9.75 4.09
N ASN A 39 -3.78 9.00 4.55
CA ASN A 39 -3.92 8.53 5.93
C ASN A 39 -4.37 7.06 5.93
N ASN A 40 -4.60 6.49 7.11
CA ASN A 40 -5.10 5.14 7.31
C ASN A 40 -6.55 5.13 7.84
N LEU A 41 -7.35 6.16 7.51
CA LEU A 41 -8.74 6.27 7.95
C LEU A 41 -9.59 5.16 7.35
N ASN A 42 -10.58 4.68 8.09
CA ASN A 42 -11.45 3.58 7.69
C ASN A 42 -12.93 3.88 7.93
N GLY A 43 -13.80 2.92 7.60
CA GLY A 43 -15.24 3.08 7.72
C GLY A 43 -15.84 3.99 6.65
N HIS A 44 -16.96 4.65 6.94
CA HIS A 44 -17.76 5.36 5.94
C HIS A 44 -17.50 6.86 5.92
N ILE A 45 -17.61 7.48 4.74
CA ILE A 45 -17.77 8.93 4.64
C ILE A 45 -19.18 9.26 5.13
N LEU A 46 -19.28 9.97 6.26
CA LEU A 46 -20.56 10.25 6.90
C LEU A 46 -21.45 11.12 5.99
N LEU A 47 -22.70 10.68 5.78
CA LEU A 47 -23.71 11.43 5.02
C LEU A 47 -24.01 12.80 5.62
N GLU A 48 -23.76 12.97 6.92
CA GLU A 48 -23.89 14.24 7.65
C GLU A 48 -23.00 15.35 7.07
N LEU A 49 -21.87 15.02 6.42
CA LEU A 49 -20.98 16.02 5.81
C LEU A 49 -21.65 16.80 4.66
N VAL A 50 -22.73 16.27 4.07
CA VAL A 50 -23.51 16.96 3.03
C VAL A 50 -24.13 18.27 3.54
N LYS A 51 -24.23 18.46 4.86
CA LYS A 51 -24.70 19.72 5.50
C LYS A 51 -23.65 20.85 5.47
N LEU A 52 -22.41 20.57 5.09
CA LEU A 52 -21.35 21.58 5.02
C LEU A 52 -21.49 22.41 3.74
N HIS A 53 -22.35 23.42 3.80
CA HIS A 53 -22.75 24.20 2.62
C HIS A 53 -21.67 25.13 2.06
N PHE A 54 -20.64 25.46 2.84
CA PHE A 54 -19.50 26.29 2.39
C PHE A 54 -18.31 25.47 1.89
N LEU A 55 -18.35 24.14 2.01
CA LEU A 55 -17.24 23.27 1.66
C LEU A 55 -16.95 23.34 0.15
N ALA A 56 -15.87 24.04 -0.22
CA ALA A 56 -15.43 24.22 -1.60
C ALA A 56 -14.36 23.20 -2.01
N PHE A 57 -13.66 22.61 -1.05
CA PHE A 57 -12.61 21.63 -1.28
C PHE A 57 -12.75 20.46 -0.30
N PHE A 58 -12.87 19.25 -0.84
CA PHE A 58 -12.99 18.02 -0.07
C PHE A 58 -12.14 16.93 -0.69
N ASN A 59 -11.21 16.38 0.08
CA ASN A 59 -10.32 15.31 -0.37
C ASN A 59 -10.15 14.25 0.71
N VAL A 60 -10.37 13.00 0.32
CA VAL A 60 -10.06 11.81 1.11
C VAL A 60 -9.25 10.73 0.36
N PRO A 61 -8.51 11.02 -0.73
CA PRO A 61 -7.85 9.96 -1.48
C PRO A 61 -6.76 9.27 -0.67
N TYR A 62 -6.46 8.03 -1.04
CA TYR A 62 -5.44 7.19 -0.38
C TYR A 62 -5.70 7.03 1.13
N ASN A 63 -6.84 6.44 1.45
CA ASN A 63 -7.25 5.97 2.76
C ASN A 63 -7.81 4.54 2.63
N ASN A 64 -8.33 3.99 3.72
CA ASN A 64 -9.03 2.70 3.75
C ASN A 64 -10.55 2.85 3.96
N LEU A 65 -11.13 3.91 3.40
CA LEU A 65 -12.57 4.18 3.51
C LEU A 65 -13.39 3.17 2.69
N SER A 66 -14.64 3.00 3.11
CA SER A 66 -15.54 1.94 2.68
C SER A 66 -16.98 2.43 2.50
N GLY A 67 -17.76 1.69 1.72
CA GLY A 67 -19.17 1.94 1.50
C GLY A 67 -19.43 2.98 0.41
N LYS A 68 -20.65 3.53 0.40
CA LYS A 68 -21.11 4.41 -0.67
C LYS A 68 -20.61 5.84 -0.49
N THR A 69 -20.06 6.44 -1.54
CA THR A 69 -19.76 7.88 -1.58
C THR A 69 -21.02 8.71 -1.34
N PRO A 70 -20.91 9.91 -0.74
CA PRO A 70 -22.05 10.81 -0.59
C PRO A 70 -22.77 11.05 -1.93
N LYS A 71 -24.09 11.24 -1.87
CA LYS A 71 -24.89 11.57 -3.05
C LYS A 71 -24.38 12.90 -3.64
N ARG A 72 -24.46 13.05 -4.96
CA ARG A 72 -24.19 14.32 -5.67
C ARG A 72 -25.29 15.35 -5.36
N ILE A 73 -25.24 15.93 -4.17
CA ILE A 73 -26.16 16.95 -3.66
C ILE A 73 -25.32 18.06 -3.02
N ALA A 74 -25.77 19.31 -3.17
CA ALA A 74 -25.06 20.49 -2.66
C ALA A 74 -23.58 20.50 -3.10
N GLN A 75 -22.65 20.80 -2.19
CA GLN A 75 -21.22 20.84 -2.50
C GLN A 75 -20.65 19.50 -2.94
N PHE A 76 -21.19 18.37 -2.45
CA PHE A 76 -20.73 17.04 -2.88
C PHE A 76 -21.05 16.72 -4.34
N GLY A 77 -21.83 17.56 -5.02
CA GLY A 77 -22.02 17.49 -6.47
C GLY A 77 -20.85 18.02 -7.29
N THR A 78 -19.93 18.80 -6.70
CA THR A 78 -18.82 19.45 -7.42
C THR A 78 -17.51 18.66 -7.36
N PHE A 79 -17.36 17.76 -6.39
CA PHE A 79 -16.16 16.94 -6.23
C PHE A 79 -16.14 15.78 -7.23
N ASP A 80 -14.99 15.57 -7.84
CA ASP A 80 -14.75 14.58 -8.89
C ASP A 80 -14.20 13.26 -8.33
N GLU A 81 -13.81 12.34 -9.22
CA GLU A 81 -13.23 11.05 -8.85
C GLU A 81 -11.93 11.19 -8.03
N SER A 82 -11.14 12.24 -8.28
CA SER A 82 -9.83 12.44 -7.65
C SER A 82 -9.95 12.69 -6.15
N SER A 83 -11.06 13.29 -5.70
CA SER A 83 -11.36 13.50 -4.28
C SER A 83 -11.57 12.20 -3.49
N TYR A 84 -11.82 11.07 -4.16
CA TYR A 84 -12.15 9.78 -3.52
C TYR A 84 -11.20 8.63 -3.90
N MET A 85 -10.34 8.81 -4.90
CA MET A 85 -9.50 7.73 -5.45
C MET A 85 -8.58 7.07 -4.40
N GLY A 86 -8.07 5.87 -4.69
CA GLY A 86 -7.16 5.18 -3.77
C GLY A 86 -7.80 4.65 -2.48
N ASN A 87 -9.15 4.63 -2.40
CA ASN A 87 -9.89 3.93 -1.36
C ASN A 87 -10.48 2.62 -1.94
N PRO A 88 -9.99 1.44 -1.53
CA PRO A 88 -10.33 0.18 -2.19
C PRO A 88 -11.80 -0.23 -2.01
N PHE A 89 -12.40 0.09 -0.86
CA PHE A 89 -13.75 -0.32 -0.49
C PHE A 89 -14.82 0.75 -0.71
N LEU A 90 -14.46 1.93 -1.25
CA LEU A 90 -15.43 2.94 -1.65
C LEU A 90 -16.07 2.58 -3.00
N CYS A 91 -17.37 2.81 -3.08
CA CYS A 91 -18.16 2.62 -4.28
C CYS A 91 -19.14 3.79 -4.46
N GLY A 92 -19.72 3.93 -5.65
CA GLY A 92 -20.72 4.95 -5.92
C GLY A 92 -20.50 5.66 -7.25
N PRO A 93 -21.43 6.56 -7.61
CA PRO A 93 -21.45 7.19 -8.92
C PRO A 93 -20.25 8.13 -9.14
N GLN A 94 -19.59 8.61 -8.08
CA GLN A 94 -18.38 9.45 -8.17
C GLN A 94 -17.15 8.66 -8.65
N LEU A 95 -17.08 7.38 -8.30
CA LEU A 95 -15.96 6.49 -8.63
C LEU A 95 -16.26 5.56 -9.81
N GLN A 96 -17.44 5.69 -10.42
CA GLN A 96 -17.96 4.75 -11.44
C GLN A 96 -17.93 3.28 -10.96
N LYS A 97 -17.97 3.07 -9.64
CA LYS A 97 -17.94 1.75 -9.01
C LYS A 97 -19.33 1.36 -8.54
N ASN A 98 -19.81 0.19 -8.97
CA ASN A 98 -21.10 -0.31 -8.52
C ASN A 98 -21.04 -0.72 -7.04
N CYS A 99 -21.91 -0.14 -6.23
CA CYS A 99 -22.12 -0.58 -4.86
C CYS A 99 -23.03 -1.81 -4.88
N SER A 100 -22.47 -2.99 -5.14
CA SER A 100 -23.20 -4.23 -4.89
C SER A 100 -23.32 -4.42 -3.38
N THR A 101 -24.53 -4.59 -2.87
CA THR A 101 -24.78 -5.16 -1.54
C THR A 101 -24.28 -6.60 -1.55
N ILE A 102 -22.99 -6.75 -1.32
CA ILE A 102 -22.40 -8.00 -0.91
C ILE A 102 -21.89 -7.70 0.50
N GLU A 103 -22.69 -8.10 1.49
CA GLU A 103 -22.16 -8.49 2.81
C GLU A 103 -20.82 -9.20 2.61
N PRO A 104 -19.82 -9.04 3.49
CA PRO A 104 -18.44 -9.47 3.24
C PRO A 104 -18.38 -10.97 2.91
N SER A 105 -18.47 -11.31 1.63
CA SER A 105 -18.46 -12.69 1.16
C SER A 105 -17.01 -13.06 0.89
N PHE A 106 -16.34 -13.51 1.96
CA PHE A 106 -15.31 -14.52 1.82
C PHE A 106 -15.94 -15.76 1.18
N THR A 107 -15.97 -15.84 -0.15
CA THR A 107 -16.03 -17.10 -0.89
C THR A 107 -15.47 -16.91 -2.30
N PRO A 108 -14.49 -17.72 -2.73
CA PRO A 108 -13.96 -17.67 -4.09
C PRO A 108 -14.98 -18.30 -5.03
N LYS A 109 -15.43 -17.56 -6.05
CA LYS A 109 -16.24 -18.13 -7.13
C LYS A 109 -15.49 -18.02 -8.45
N ALA A 110 -15.17 -19.20 -8.97
CA ALA A 110 -14.45 -19.41 -10.22
C ALA A 110 -15.23 -18.88 -11.44
N LEU A 111 -14.45 -18.32 -12.37
CA LEU A 111 -14.53 -18.37 -13.83
C LEU A 111 -15.90 -18.15 -14.53
N ILE A 112 -15.99 -17.09 -15.33
CA ILE A 112 -16.17 -17.11 -16.80
C ILE A 112 -16.11 -15.65 -17.28
N GLY A 113 -15.23 -15.39 -18.23
CA GLY A 113 -14.75 -14.04 -18.55
C GLY A 113 -15.71 -13.17 -19.36
N ASN A 114 -15.42 -11.87 -19.33
CA ASN A 114 -15.27 -11.12 -20.56
C ASN A 114 -14.31 -9.94 -20.34
N ARG A 115 -13.55 -9.66 -21.39
CA ARG A 115 -12.45 -8.71 -21.47
C ARG A 115 -12.92 -7.27 -21.38
N GLY A 116 -12.18 -6.47 -20.60
CA GLY A 116 -12.26 -5.01 -20.57
C GLY A 116 -12.41 -4.49 -19.15
N ASP A 117 -11.31 -4.10 -18.51
CA ASP A 117 -11.09 -2.69 -18.18
C ASP A 117 -9.83 -2.52 -17.33
N SER A 118 -9.05 -1.53 -17.76
CA SER A 118 -7.79 -1.07 -17.21
C SER A 118 -7.91 -0.55 -15.79
N GLY A 119 -7.01 -1.00 -14.92
CA GLY A 119 -6.70 -0.32 -13.65
C GLY A 119 -6.25 -1.30 -12.59
N LEU A 120 -4.93 -1.37 -12.37
CA LEU A 120 -4.15 -2.34 -11.60
C LEU A 120 -3.54 -3.41 -12.51
N ILE A 121 -2.21 -3.36 -12.67
CA ILE A 121 -1.45 -4.44 -13.29
C ILE A 121 -1.89 -5.71 -12.57
N ASP A 122 -2.47 -6.63 -13.32
CA ASP A 122 -2.93 -7.92 -12.82
C ASP A 122 -1.76 -8.56 -12.03
N MET A 123 -1.92 -8.68 -10.71
CA MET A 123 -0.87 -9.19 -9.82
C MET A 123 -0.43 -10.59 -10.23
N ASP A 124 -1.33 -11.33 -10.89
CA ASP A 124 -1.01 -12.62 -11.48
C ASP A 124 -0.02 -12.46 -12.65
N VAL A 125 -0.23 -11.47 -13.53
CA VAL A 125 0.69 -11.15 -14.64
C VAL A 125 2.04 -10.66 -14.12
N PHE A 126 2.06 -9.85 -13.06
CA PHE A 126 3.31 -9.43 -12.41
C PHE A 126 4.05 -10.64 -11.87
N TYR A 127 3.40 -11.47 -11.06
CA TYR A 127 4.03 -12.65 -10.46
C TYR A 127 4.55 -13.65 -11.50
N VAL A 128 3.77 -13.89 -12.56
CA VAL A 128 4.20 -14.71 -13.71
C VAL A 128 5.46 -14.13 -14.36
N SER A 129 5.54 -12.81 -14.50
CA SER A 129 6.73 -12.14 -15.06
C SER A 129 7.98 -12.33 -14.20
N PHE A 130 7.85 -12.23 -12.87
CA PHE A 130 8.96 -12.49 -11.94
C PHE A 130 9.41 -13.95 -11.98
N ILE A 131 8.48 -14.90 -12.06
CA ILE A 131 8.82 -16.32 -12.19
C ILE A 131 9.60 -16.56 -13.48
N VAL A 132 9.11 -16.06 -14.61
CA VAL A 132 9.79 -16.24 -15.90
C VAL A 132 11.20 -15.64 -15.85
N PHE A 133 11.36 -14.43 -15.31
CA PHE A 133 12.66 -13.81 -15.13
C PHE A 133 13.58 -14.65 -14.24
N TYR A 134 13.08 -15.13 -13.10
CA TYR A 134 13.83 -15.98 -12.18
C TYR A 134 14.32 -17.27 -12.85
N ILE A 135 13.46 -17.93 -13.64
CA ILE A 135 13.82 -19.15 -14.38
C ILE A 135 14.90 -18.85 -15.45
N ILE A 136 14.80 -17.74 -16.18
CA ILE A 136 15.81 -17.34 -17.17
C ILE A 136 17.17 -17.11 -16.50
N VAL A 137 17.20 -16.44 -15.34
CA VAL A 137 18.43 -16.20 -14.57
C VAL A 137 19.04 -17.53 -14.12
N LEU A 138 18.24 -18.46 -13.59
CA LEU A 138 18.73 -19.77 -13.20
C LEU A 138 19.30 -20.56 -14.38
N LEU A 139 18.64 -20.53 -15.54
CA LEU A 139 19.13 -21.18 -16.75
C LEU A 139 20.43 -20.53 -17.25
N ALA A 140 20.54 -19.21 -17.22
CA ALA A 140 21.77 -18.51 -17.59
C ALA A 140 22.94 -18.91 -16.68
N ILE A 141 22.71 -18.98 -15.36
CA ILE A 141 23.72 -19.45 -14.39
C ILE A 141 24.10 -20.90 -14.71
N ALA A 142 23.13 -21.79 -14.95
CA ALA A 142 23.40 -23.18 -15.28
C ALA A 142 24.22 -23.32 -16.58
N VAL A 143 23.91 -22.53 -17.60
CA VAL A 143 24.65 -22.48 -18.87
C VAL A 143 26.07 -21.96 -18.66
N VAL A 144 26.27 -20.91 -17.87
CA VAL A 144 27.61 -20.40 -17.52
C VAL A 144 28.41 -21.49 -16.79
N LEU A 145 27.79 -22.17 -15.82
CA LEU A 145 28.44 -23.27 -15.10
C LEU A 145 28.75 -24.48 -16.00
N TYR A 146 27.96 -24.69 -17.06
CA TYR A 146 28.15 -25.76 -18.03
C TYR A 146 29.22 -25.43 -19.09
N ILE A 147 29.26 -24.19 -19.59
CA ILE A 147 30.19 -23.74 -20.64
C ILE A 147 31.59 -23.43 -20.09
N TYR A 148 31.71 -23.04 -18.81
CA TYR A 148 33.00 -22.75 -18.17
C TYR A 148 33.42 -23.83 -17.14
N PRO A 149 33.50 -25.13 -17.51
CA PRO A 149 33.88 -26.18 -16.57
C PRO A 149 35.33 -26.03 -16.11
N TYR A 150 36.19 -25.42 -16.94
CA TYR A 150 37.62 -25.20 -16.65
C TYR A 150 37.86 -24.05 -15.66
N SER A 151 37.01 -23.01 -15.66
CA SER A 151 37.13 -21.86 -14.74
C SER A 151 36.47 -22.11 -13.39
N ARG A 152 35.64 -23.16 -13.28
CA ARG A 152 34.93 -23.57 -12.06
C ARG A 152 35.89 -23.98 -10.94
N GLN A 153 36.91 -24.80 -11.25
CA GLN A 153 37.92 -25.22 -10.27
C GLN A 153 38.77 -24.04 -9.78
N ALA A 154 39.15 -23.12 -10.67
CA ALA A 154 39.90 -21.92 -10.29
C ALA A 154 39.07 -20.96 -9.41
N TRP A 155 37.79 -20.77 -9.74
CA TRP A 155 36.86 -19.96 -8.92
C TRP A 155 36.63 -20.58 -7.53
N PHE A 156 36.41 -21.90 -7.44
CA PHE A 156 36.28 -22.56 -6.13
C PHE A 156 37.57 -22.45 -5.31
N TYR A 157 38.74 -22.60 -5.95
CA TYR A 157 40.02 -22.42 -5.28
C TYR A 157 40.19 -21.01 -4.70
N HIS A 158 39.82 -19.96 -5.44
CA HIS A 158 39.90 -18.58 -4.94
C HIS A 158 38.92 -18.28 -3.81
N ILE A 159 37.68 -18.80 -3.90
CA ILE A 159 36.68 -18.65 -2.83
C ILE A 159 37.14 -19.39 -1.56
N GLU A 160 37.61 -20.63 -1.69
CA GLU A 160 38.08 -21.45 -0.57
C GLU A 160 39.33 -20.85 0.10
N THR A 161 40.26 -20.32 -0.69
CA THR A 161 41.43 -19.59 -0.17
C THR A 161 41.01 -18.32 0.59
N GLY A 162 40.03 -17.58 0.06
CA GLY A 162 39.49 -16.38 0.73
C GLY A 162 38.80 -16.70 2.06
N ILE A 163 37.93 -17.71 2.09
CA ILE A 163 37.25 -18.16 3.31
C ILE A 163 38.25 -18.66 4.35
N THR A 164 39.24 -19.45 3.93
CA THR A 164 40.28 -19.98 4.82
C THR A 164 41.14 -18.86 5.41
N SER A 165 41.55 -17.89 4.58
CA SER A 165 42.30 -16.71 5.03
C SER A 165 41.48 -15.84 6.00
N CYS A 166 40.19 -15.62 5.73
CA CYS A 166 39.29 -14.95 6.66
C CYS A 166 39.11 -15.72 7.97
N TYR A 167 38.97 -17.05 7.92
CA TYR A 167 38.87 -17.89 9.11
C TYR A 167 40.11 -17.77 10.00
N TYR A 168 41.31 -17.91 9.42
CA TYR A 168 42.56 -17.76 10.17
C TYR A 168 42.78 -16.33 10.66
N PHE A 169 42.43 -15.31 9.88
CA PHE A 169 42.47 -13.92 10.32
C PHE A 169 41.56 -13.69 11.54
N VAL A 170 40.35 -14.27 11.54
CA VAL A 170 39.42 -14.18 12.67
C VAL A 170 39.96 -14.95 13.89
N VAL A 171 40.52 -16.14 13.69
CA VAL A 171 41.12 -16.95 14.77
C VAL A 171 42.34 -16.28 15.40
N ASP A 172 43.21 -15.68 14.57
CA ASP A 172 44.42 -14.99 15.04
C ASP A 172 44.12 -13.64 15.66
N ASN A 173 43.06 -12.95 15.24
CA ASN A 173 42.60 -11.68 15.82
C ASN A 173 41.54 -11.86 16.93
N LEU A 174 41.11 -13.09 17.23
CA LEU A 174 40.29 -13.36 18.41
C LEU A 174 41.21 -13.36 19.65
N PRO A 175 40.98 -12.50 20.66
CA PRO A 175 41.78 -12.54 21.88
C PRO A 175 41.65 -13.92 22.54
N ARG A 176 42.79 -14.53 22.90
CA ARG A 176 42.86 -15.74 23.75
C ARG A 176 42.36 -15.39 25.16
N GLU A 177 41.06 -15.25 25.33
CA GLU A 177 40.41 -15.00 26.64
C GLU A 177 39.41 -16.10 27.00
N LEU A 178 39.67 -17.35 26.55
CA LEU A 178 38.93 -18.53 27.02
C LEU A 178 39.85 -19.74 27.25
N HIS A 179 41.03 -19.54 27.83
CA HIS A 179 41.84 -20.64 28.37
C HIS A 179 42.61 -20.31 29.65
N TYR A 180 42.02 -19.51 30.54
CA TYR A 180 42.44 -19.47 31.95
C TYR A 180 41.25 -19.27 32.89
N GLY A 181 40.32 -20.21 32.85
CA GLY A 181 39.15 -20.25 33.71
C GLY A 181 38.69 -21.68 33.93
N ASN A 182 39.62 -22.53 34.39
CA ASN A 182 39.38 -23.77 35.14
C ASN A 182 40.69 -24.55 35.28
N MET A 183 41.47 -24.20 36.30
CA MET A 183 42.19 -25.09 37.23
C MET A 183 42.83 -24.24 38.32
#